data_AF-A0A6A7Z2B1-F1
#
_entry.id   AF-A0A6A7Z2B1-F1
#
_cell.length_a   1.000
_cell.length_b   1.000
_cell.length_c   1.000
_cell.angle_alpha   90.00
_cell.angle_beta   90.00
_cell.angle_gamma   90.00
#
_symmetry.space_group_name_H-M   'P 1'
#
loop_
_entity.id
_entity.type
_entity.pdbx_description
1 polymer ?
#
loop_
_entity_poly.entity_id
_entity_poly.type
_entity_poly.pdbx_seq_one_letter_code
_entity_poly.pdbx_strand_id
1 'polypeptide(L)'
;MSMLSTITPYPNRPTPKLAHLNPIKNALPSWALSLPPHTLTALKNTNPTLHASLKNITSTQNSVFKNLLYQRQVAHQNLETELANSLDVLAFAEPLLKQYINTHYLIDLDVNDIYINLYAPSTLPIVGFPDGGSRTWRVTLLQAALHNFELAESLPNAYLPESGFISRPDELGRFEARDDITQKMPIAGFIHLCRTLDLGKRYKAYLKELLGLNDRGKQIRLKEKIRDSHIANLKTDLAHGFLTQHTALDINESLTAYISNLNQDWQTFSFSLFSMAVDGVLIFIPKAAAKTECNT
;
A
#
# COMPACT_ATOMS: atom_id res chain seq x y z
N MET A 1 28.47 41.56 48.21
CA MET A 1 27.43 40.65 47.70
C MET A 1 26.99 41.20 46.35
N SER A 2 27.00 40.34 45.32
CA SER A 2 26.66 40.58 43.91
C SER A 2 27.65 41.39 43.04
N MET A 3 28.61 40.67 42.45
CA MET A 3 29.21 41.04 41.17
C MET A 3 28.26 40.59 40.06
N LEU A 4 27.67 41.52 39.32
CA LEU A 4 27.01 41.24 38.04
C LEU A 4 27.96 41.68 36.94
N SER A 5 28.84 40.76 36.54
CA SER A 5 29.66 40.90 35.35
C SER A 5 28.76 40.87 34.12
N THR A 6 28.79 41.98 33.37
CA THR A 6 28.28 42.13 32.01
C THR A 6 28.74 40.97 31.14
N ILE A 7 27.80 40.13 30.71
CA ILE A 7 28.04 39.13 29.65
C ILE A 7 28.02 39.90 28.32
N THR A 8 29.20 40.19 27.79
CA THR A 8 29.36 40.59 26.40
C THR A 8 28.88 39.46 25.48
N PRO A 9 28.02 39.73 24.47
CA PRO A 9 27.62 38.70 23.51
C PRO A 9 28.86 38.22 22.74
N TYR A 10 29.06 36.90 22.73
CA TYR A 10 30.10 36.24 21.94
C TYR A 10 29.99 36.67 20.46
N PRO A 11 31.10 36.94 19.77
CA PRO A 11 31.07 37.27 18.35
C PRO A 11 30.53 36.09 17.55
N ASN A 12 29.63 36.39 16.60
CA ASN A 12 29.05 35.47 15.63
C ASN A 12 30.09 34.48 15.10
N ARG A 13 30.07 33.25 15.62
CA ARG A 13 30.74 32.12 14.97
C ARG A 13 29.93 31.82 13.71
N PRO A 14 30.51 31.92 12.49
CA PRO A 14 29.81 31.47 11.29
C PRO A 14 29.41 30.02 11.52
N THR A 15 28.12 29.71 11.41
CA THR A 15 27.69 28.31 11.39
C THR A 15 28.38 27.64 10.20
N PRO A 16 29.18 26.57 10.40
CA PRO A 16 29.72 25.81 9.28
C PRO A 16 28.59 24.94 8.74
N LYS A 17 27.62 25.56 8.09
CA LYS A 17 26.47 24.88 7.49
C LYS A 17 26.46 25.26 6.02
N LEU A 18 26.50 24.24 5.15
CA LEU A 18 26.14 24.25 3.73
C LEU A 18 27.25 24.23 2.65
N ALA A 19 28.54 24.44 2.93
CA ALA A 19 29.55 24.40 1.86
C ALA A 19 29.63 23.04 1.13
N HIS A 20 29.44 21.93 1.87
CA HIS A 20 29.45 20.57 1.31
C HIS A 20 28.09 20.11 0.78
N LEU A 21 27.00 20.84 1.05
CA LEU A 21 25.66 20.42 0.65
C LEU A 21 25.44 20.49 -0.85
N ASN A 22 25.99 21.50 -1.53
CA ASN A 22 25.85 21.65 -2.98
C ASN A 22 26.62 20.57 -3.76
N PRO A 23 27.90 20.27 -3.46
CA PRO A 23 28.60 19.15 -4.08
C PRO A 23 27.90 17.80 -3.87
N ILE A 24 27.38 17.53 -2.67
CA ILE A 24 26.65 16.29 -2.38
C ILE A 24 25.35 16.21 -3.19
N LYS A 25 24.57 17.29 -3.25
CA LYS A 25 23.35 17.34 -4.07
C LYS A 25 23.63 17.09 -5.55
N ASN A 26 24.72 17.64 -6.08
CA ASN A 26 25.09 17.49 -7.48
C ASN A 26 25.66 16.10 -7.81
N ALA A 27 26.18 15.37 -6.81
CA ALA A 27 26.69 14.01 -6.97
C ALA A 27 25.57 12.96 -6.86
N LEU A 28 24.43 13.31 -6.28
CA LEU A 28 23.31 12.40 -6.11
C LEU A 28 22.43 12.38 -7.37
N PRO A 29 21.89 11.21 -7.75
CA PRO A 29 20.90 11.15 -8.80
C PRO A 29 19.63 11.91 -8.39
N SER A 30 18.94 12.50 -9.36
CA SER A 30 17.72 13.30 -9.14
C SER A 30 16.67 12.57 -8.29
N TRP A 31 16.54 11.26 -8.48
CA TRP A 31 15.59 10.45 -7.71
C TRP A 31 15.93 10.39 -6.21
N ALA A 32 17.21 10.42 -5.83
CA ALA A 32 17.66 10.31 -4.43
C ALA A 32 17.30 11.55 -3.61
N LEU A 33 17.23 12.71 -4.26
CA LEU A 33 16.83 13.97 -3.64
C LEU A 33 15.32 14.05 -3.38
N SER A 34 14.55 13.21 -4.06
CA SER A 34 13.08 13.26 -4.07
C SER A 34 12.45 12.03 -3.39
N LEU A 35 13.23 11.27 -2.61
CA LEU A 35 12.76 10.09 -1.90
C LEU A 35 11.81 10.47 -0.76
N PRO A 36 10.68 9.75 -0.59
CA PRO A 36 9.81 9.92 0.56
C PRO A 36 10.53 9.65 1.90
N PRO A 37 10.10 10.29 3.01
CA PRO A 37 10.72 10.10 4.34
C PRO A 37 10.76 8.64 4.80
N HIS A 38 9.72 7.85 4.49
CA HIS A 38 9.65 6.44 4.86
C HIS A 38 10.72 5.62 4.11
N THR A 39 10.92 5.88 2.81
CA THR A 39 11.96 5.23 1.99
C THR A 39 13.35 5.59 2.47
N LEU A 40 13.60 6.86 2.80
CA LEU A 40 14.86 7.28 3.40
C LEU A 40 15.14 6.59 4.73
N THR A 41 14.11 6.41 5.56
CA THR A 41 14.23 5.72 6.84
C THR A 41 14.53 4.24 6.64
N ALA A 42 13.84 3.58 5.70
CA ALA A 42 14.12 2.19 5.34
C ALA A 42 15.57 2.02 4.83
N LEU A 43 16.03 2.89 3.93
CA LEU A 43 17.41 2.86 3.42
C LEU A 43 18.45 3.07 4.53
N LYS A 44 18.20 3.99 5.48
CA LYS A 44 19.09 4.19 6.64
C LYS A 44 19.21 2.97 7.54
N ASN A 45 18.12 2.21 7.67
CA ASN A 45 18.06 1.04 8.55
C ASN A 45 18.44 -0.26 7.84
N THR A 46 18.73 -0.21 6.53
CA THR A 46 19.11 -1.38 5.74
C THR A 46 20.62 -1.57 5.76
N ASN A 47 21.09 -2.78 6.09
CA ASN A 47 22.48 -3.17 5.91
C ASN A 47 22.66 -3.75 4.50
N PRO A 48 23.28 -3.04 3.55
CA PRO A 48 23.40 -3.53 2.19
C PRO A 48 24.36 -4.71 2.12
N THR A 49 23.95 -5.78 1.43
CA THR A 49 24.81 -6.91 1.08
C THR A 49 25.05 -6.91 -0.42
N LEU A 50 26.26 -7.29 -0.83
CA LEU A 50 26.63 -7.40 -2.24
C LEU A 50 26.93 -8.86 -2.58
N HIS A 51 26.25 -9.39 -3.58
CA HIS A 51 26.50 -10.75 -4.08
C HIS A 51 27.95 -10.90 -4.53
N ALA A 52 28.60 -12.02 -4.19
CA ALA A 52 30.03 -12.22 -4.43
C ALA A 52 30.42 -12.05 -5.91
N SER A 53 29.61 -12.56 -6.83
CA SER A 53 29.83 -12.44 -8.28
C SER A 53 29.89 -10.99 -8.76
N LEU A 54 29.17 -10.07 -8.11
CA LEU A 54 29.14 -8.65 -8.48
C LEU A 54 30.46 -7.92 -8.17
N LYS A 55 31.36 -8.52 -7.37
CA LYS A 55 32.70 -7.97 -7.13
C LYS A 55 33.63 -8.12 -8.34
N ASN A 56 33.34 -9.06 -9.23
CA ASN A 56 34.21 -9.47 -10.32
C ASN A 56 33.70 -9.04 -11.71
N ILE A 57 32.65 -8.21 -11.77
CA ILE A 57 32.09 -7.73 -13.04
C ILE A 57 33.01 -6.69 -13.68
N THR A 58 32.99 -6.63 -15.00
CA THR A 58 33.77 -5.63 -15.76
C THR A 58 33.26 -4.21 -15.53
N SER A 59 34.09 -3.21 -15.81
CA SER A 59 33.69 -1.80 -15.74
C SER A 59 32.46 -1.49 -16.61
N THR A 60 32.41 -2.07 -17.82
CA THR A 60 31.28 -1.94 -18.75
C THR A 60 30.01 -2.60 -18.20
N GLN A 61 30.10 -3.80 -17.64
CA GLN A 61 28.94 -4.45 -17.00
C GLN A 61 28.43 -3.63 -15.81
N ASN A 62 29.34 -3.11 -15.00
CA ASN A 62 28.99 -2.27 -13.85
C ASN A 62 28.30 -0.97 -14.27
N SER A 63 28.78 -0.30 -15.33
CA SER A 63 28.16 0.94 -15.82
C SER A 63 26.76 0.70 -16.38
N VAL A 64 26.56 -0.38 -17.15
CA VAL A 64 25.24 -0.78 -17.66
C VAL A 64 24.30 -1.12 -16.50
N PHE A 65 24.75 -1.92 -15.53
CA PHE A 65 23.92 -2.31 -14.40
C PHE A 65 23.51 -1.12 -13.52
N LYS A 66 24.42 -0.18 -13.26
CA LYS A 66 24.11 1.08 -12.56
C LYS A 66 23.08 1.92 -13.31
N ASN A 67 23.18 2.00 -14.63
CA ASN A 67 22.19 2.71 -15.44
C ASN A 67 20.82 2.03 -15.35
N LEU A 68 20.74 0.70 -15.42
CA LEU A 68 19.48 -0.04 -15.25
C LEU A 68 18.84 0.22 -13.88
N LEU A 69 19.63 0.16 -12.80
CA LEU A 69 19.17 0.52 -11.45
C LEU A 69 18.67 1.96 -11.36
N TYR A 70 19.36 2.90 -12.01
CA TYR A 70 18.91 4.29 -12.10
C TYR A 70 17.55 4.40 -12.81
N GLN A 71 17.39 3.77 -13.98
CA GLN A 71 16.12 3.81 -14.74
C GLN A 71 14.97 3.16 -13.97
N ARG A 72 15.24 2.03 -13.29
CA ARG A 72 14.29 1.39 -12.37
C ARG A 72 13.79 2.38 -11.32
N GLN A 73 14.70 3.07 -10.65
CA GLN A 73 14.33 3.98 -9.58
C GLN A 73 13.54 5.20 -10.08
N VAL A 74 13.89 5.74 -11.26
CA VAL A 74 13.13 6.82 -11.90
C VAL A 74 11.71 6.36 -12.27
N ALA A 75 11.57 5.17 -12.84
CA ALA A 75 10.27 4.62 -13.23
C ALA A 75 9.35 4.38 -12.01
N HIS A 76 9.90 3.84 -10.91
CA HIS A 76 9.18 3.69 -9.63
C HIS A 76 8.71 5.03 -9.09
N GLN A 77 9.59 6.03 -9.03
CA GLN A 77 9.24 7.35 -8.51
C GLN A 77 8.15 8.04 -9.35
N ASN A 78 8.18 7.89 -10.68
CA ASN A 78 7.15 8.43 -11.56
C ASN A 78 5.77 7.81 -11.30
N LEU A 79 5.73 6.51 -10.99
CA LEU A 79 4.51 5.80 -10.60
C LEU A 79 4.05 6.20 -9.19
N GLU A 80 4.96 6.24 -8.21
CA GLU A 80 4.67 6.69 -6.85
C GLU A 80 4.11 8.11 -6.84
N THR A 81 4.68 9.02 -7.64
CA THR A 81 4.18 10.41 -7.74
C THR A 81 2.75 10.47 -8.29
N GLU A 82 2.40 9.59 -9.24
CA GLU A 82 1.02 9.50 -9.75
C GLU A 82 0.04 9.00 -8.68
N LEU A 83 0.53 8.13 -7.78
CA LEU A 83 -0.24 7.51 -6.71
C LEU A 83 -0.11 8.22 -5.35
N ALA A 84 0.67 9.30 -5.27
CA ALA A 84 1.05 9.94 -4.01
C ALA A 84 -0.15 10.50 -3.22
N ASN A 85 -1.21 10.89 -3.93
CA ASN A 85 -2.45 11.41 -3.32
C ASN A 85 -3.49 10.31 -3.06
N SER A 86 -3.09 9.04 -3.13
CA SER A 86 -3.97 7.94 -2.75
C SER A 86 -4.11 7.91 -1.23
N LEU A 87 -5.35 8.06 -0.76
CA LEU A 87 -5.70 7.80 0.61
C LEU A 87 -5.91 6.30 0.76
N ASP A 88 -5.33 5.72 1.80
CA ASP A 88 -5.76 4.41 2.23
C ASP A 88 -7.22 4.45 2.71
N VAL A 89 -7.82 3.27 2.85
CA VAL A 89 -9.24 3.14 3.21
C VAL A 89 -9.56 3.76 4.57
N LEU A 90 -8.62 3.75 5.53
CA LEU A 90 -8.84 4.29 6.87
C LEU A 90 -8.81 5.81 6.83
N ALA A 91 -7.79 6.40 6.21
CA ALA A 91 -7.63 7.84 6.03
C ALA A 91 -8.77 8.46 5.21
N PHE A 92 -9.34 7.71 4.27
CA PHE A 92 -10.54 8.11 3.53
C PHE A 92 -11.80 8.06 4.40
N ALA A 93 -12.00 6.97 5.14
CA ALA A 93 -13.26 6.71 5.84
C ALA A 93 -13.40 7.47 7.16
N GLU A 94 -12.30 7.67 7.89
CA GLU A 94 -12.30 8.31 9.21
C GLU A 94 -12.99 9.68 9.24
N PRO A 95 -12.58 10.68 8.41
CA PRO A 95 -13.20 12.00 8.47
C PRO A 95 -14.68 11.97 8.07
N LEU A 96 -15.04 11.13 7.10
CA LEU A 96 -16.43 10.97 6.67
C LEU A 96 -17.31 10.40 7.78
N LEU A 97 -16.83 9.37 8.48
CA LEU A 97 -17.55 8.75 9.59
C LEU A 97 -17.71 9.72 10.77
N LYS A 98 -16.62 10.40 11.17
CA LYS A 98 -16.64 11.43 12.23
C LYS A 98 -17.66 12.53 11.92
N GLN A 99 -17.64 13.06 10.70
CA GLN A 99 -18.57 14.10 10.27
C GLN A 99 -20.03 13.62 10.32
N TYR A 100 -20.31 12.41 9.84
CA TYR A 100 -21.66 11.86 9.81
C TYR A 100 -22.21 11.61 11.21
N ILE A 101 -21.40 11.02 12.11
CA ILE A 101 -21.78 10.79 13.50
C ILE A 101 -22.09 12.13 14.20
N ASN A 102 -21.22 13.13 14.05
CA ASN A 102 -21.45 14.44 14.65
C ASN A 102 -22.73 15.11 14.11
N THR A 103 -22.96 15.05 12.79
CA THR A 103 -24.15 15.66 12.17
C THR A 103 -25.46 15.03 12.66
N HIS A 104 -25.51 13.71 12.85
CA HIS A 104 -26.75 13.01 13.19
C HIS A 104 -26.98 12.82 14.68
N TYR A 105 -25.90 12.74 15.48
CA TYR A 105 -25.98 12.41 16.90
C TYR A 105 -25.37 13.48 17.81
N LEU A 106 -24.74 14.52 17.24
CA LEU A 106 -24.06 15.60 17.99
C LEU A 106 -22.99 15.05 18.95
N ILE A 107 -22.29 14.00 18.50
CA ILE A 107 -21.19 13.37 19.23
C ILE A 107 -19.89 13.64 18.47
N ASP A 108 -18.94 14.26 19.16
CA ASP A 108 -17.56 14.33 18.72
C ASP A 108 -16.77 13.24 19.46
N LEU A 109 -16.28 12.25 18.72
CA LEU A 109 -15.54 11.12 19.27
C LEU A 109 -14.42 10.67 18.32
N ASP A 110 -13.45 9.97 18.89
CA ASP A 110 -12.41 9.33 18.09
C ASP A 110 -12.85 7.92 17.66
N VAL A 111 -13.19 7.77 16.38
CA VAL A 111 -13.67 6.50 15.80
C VAL A 111 -12.60 5.40 15.79
N ASN A 112 -11.33 5.74 16.03
CA ASN A 112 -10.23 4.78 16.16
C ASN A 112 -10.00 4.30 17.60
N ASP A 113 -10.61 4.98 18.58
CA ASP A 113 -10.39 4.71 20.01
C ASP A 113 -11.66 4.23 20.73
N ILE A 114 -12.83 4.54 20.16
CA ILE A 114 -14.10 3.94 20.58
C ILE A 114 -14.35 2.64 19.83
N TYR A 115 -14.79 1.63 20.57
CA TYR A 115 -15.08 0.31 20.04
C TYR A 115 -16.58 0.04 20.10
N ILE A 116 -17.05 -0.75 19.14
CA ILE A 116 -18.35 -1.40 19.22
C ILE A 116 -18.16 -2.83 19.68
N ASN A 117 -19.03 -3.29 20.57
CA ASN A 117 -19.03 -4.65 21.09
C ASN A 117 -20.42 -5.24 20.85
N LEU A 118 -20.49 -6.15 19.88
CA LEU A 118 -21.74 -6.79 19.46
C LEU A 118 -21.76 -8.25 19.90
N TYR A 119 -22.85 -8.65 20.53
CA TYR A 119 -23.16 -10.04 20.83
C TYR A 119 -24.17 -10.53 19.81
N ALA A 120 -23.73 -11.27 18.81
CA ALA A 120 -24.65 -11.90 17.87
C ALA A 120 -25.08 -13.28 18.42
N PRO A 121 -26.38 -13.59 18.45
CA PRO A 121 -26.85 -14.89 18.93
C PRO A 121 -26.31 -16.02 18.05
N SER A 122 -25.82 -17.08 18.69
CA SER A 122 -25.43 -18.30 18.00
C SER A 122 -26.67 -19.14 17.71
N THR A 123 -26.80 -19.61 16.46
CA THR A 123 -27.93 -20.47 16.04
C THR A 123 -27.46 -21.88 15.76
N LEU A 124 -28.23 -22.89 16.18
CA LEU A 124 -27.95 -24.29 15.83
C LEU A 124 -28.02 -24.50 14.30
N PRO A 125 -27.02 -25.13 13.66
CA PRO A 125 -26.92 -25.25 12.19
C PRO A 125 -28.11 -25.93 11.51
N ILE A 126 -28.91 -26.70 12.24
CA ILE A 126 -29.98 -27.55 11.70
C ILE A 126 -31.38 -26.97 11.97
N VAL A 127 -31.53 -26.01 12.91
CA VAL A 127 -32.87 -25.61 13.39
C VAL A 127 -33.05 -24.10 13.61
N GLY A 128 -32.00 -23.26 13.45
CA GLY A 128 -32.14 -21.81 13.55
C GLY A 128 -32.56 -21.29 14.94
N PHE A 129 -32.73 -22.16 15.94
CA PHE A 129 -33.00 -21.76 17.32
C PHE A 129 -31.70 -21.27 17.98
N PRO A 130 -31.77 -20.21 18.82
CA PRO A 130 -30.65 -19.77 19.62
C PRO A 130 -30.18 -20.91 20.54
N ASP A 131 -28.89 -21.24 20.52
CA ASP A 131 -28.30 -22.28 21.38
C ASP A 131 -27.96 -21.77 22.80
N GLY A 132 -28.32 -20.53 23.11
CA GLY A 132 -28.00 -19.84 24.36
C GLY A 132 -26.58 -19.25 24.38
N GLY A 133 -25.76 -19.50 23.35
CA GLY A 133 -24.46 -18.88 23.16
C GLY A 133 -24.54 -17.57 22.35
N SER A 134 -23.47 -16.78 22.41
CA SER A 134 -23.29 -15.63 21.53
C SER A 134 -21.86 -15.58 21.01
N ARG A 135 -21.71 -15.15 19.75
CA ARG A 135 -20.42 -14.74 19.21
C ARG A 135 -20.19 -13.27 19.57
N THR A 136 -19.07 -12.99 20.21
CA THR A 136 -18.65 -11.61 20.49
C THR A 136 -17.87 -11.09 19.29
N TRP A 137 -18.30 -9.96 18.74
CA TRP A 137 -17.56 -9.24 17.71
C TRP A 137 -17.23 -7.83 18.22
N ARG A 138 -15.94 -7.52 18.27
CA ARG A 138 -15.42 -6.30 18.86
C ARG A 138 -14.36 -5.69 17.97
N VAL A 139 -14.60 -4.46 17.51
CA VAL A 139 -13.72 -3.70 16.62
C VAL A 139 -13.89 -2.21 16.87
N THR A 140 -12.99 -1.37 16.36
CA THR A 140 -13.17 0.09 16.42
C THR A 140 -14.41 0.51 15.63
N LEU A 141 -14.97 1.69 15.91
CA LEU A 141 -16.08 2.23 15.11
C LEU A 141 -15.73 2.35 13.62
N LEU A 142 -14.50 2.78 13.32
CA LEU A 142 -14.04 2.87 11.94
C LEU A 142 -14.04 1.51 11.24
N GLN A 143 -13.50 0.48 11.90
CA GLN A 143 -13.49 -0.87 11.38
C GLN A 143 -14.89 -1.44 11.22
N ALA A 144 -15.79 -1.19 12.17
CA ALA A 144 -17.19 -1.59 12.09
C ALA A 144 -17.91 -0.95 10.89
N ALA A 145 -17.65 0.34 10.63
CA ALA A 145 -18.24 1.04 9.51
C ALA A 145 -17.71 0.51 8.16
N LEU A 146 -16.45 0.07 8.10
CA LEU A 146 -15.86 -0.56 6.92
C LEU A 146 -16.36 -1.99 6.67
N HIS A 147 -16.86 -2.68 7.69
CA HIS A 147 -17.55 -3.98 7.53
C HIS A 147 -18.83 -3.86 6.67
N ASN A 148 -19.41 -2.66 6.56
CA ASN A 148 -20.60 -2.36 5.76
C ASN A 148 -21.78 -3.30 6.05
N PHE A 149 -22.28 -3.25 7.29
CA PHE A 149 -23.35 -4.09 7.83
C PHE A 149 -24.43 -4.52 6.82
N GLU A 150 -24.72 -5.81 6.76
CA GLU A 150 -25.73 -6.38 5.88
C GLU A 150 -27.16 -6.08 6.38
N LEU A 151 -28.16 -6.32 5.53
CA LEU A 151 -29.56 -6.10 5.90
C LEU A 151 -29.96 -6.96 7.11
N ALA A 152 -29.51 -8.22 7.16
CA ALA A 152 -29.77 -9.14 8.27
C ALA A 152 -29.25 -8.60 9.61
N GLU A 153 -28.12 -7.88 9.58
CA GLU A 153 -27.50 -7.27 10.76
C GLU A 153 -28.25 -6.02 11.25
N SER A 154 -29.13 -5.46 10.43
CA SER A 154 -29.98 -4.32 10.81
C SER A 154 -31.35 -4.73 11.38
N LEU A 155 -31.68 -6.03 11.37
CA LEU A 155 -32.97 -6.51 11.84
C LEU A 155 -33.09 -6.42 13.37
N PRO A 156 -34.33 -6.26 13.90
CA PRO A 156 -34.57 -6.41 15.32
C PRO A 156 -34.04 -7.77 15.81
N ASN A 157 -33.34 -7.78 16.95
CA ASN A 157 -32.71 -8.96 17.56
C ASN A 157 -31.50 -9.55 16.80
N ALA A 158 -30.94 -8.86 15.80
CA ALA A 158 -29.69 -9.26 15.17
C ALA A 158 -28.51 -9.31 16.18
N TYR A 159 -28.61 -8.50 17.24
CA TYR A 159 -27.67 -8.46 18.34
C TYR A 159 -28.41 -8.44 19.67
N LEU A 160 -27.79 -9.02 20.70
CA LEU A 160 -28.35 -9.07 22.06
C LEU A 160 -28.33 -7.67 22.73
N PRO A 161 -29.23 -7.39 23.69
CA PRO A 161 -29.33 -6.09 24.37
C PRO A 161 -28.06 -5.62 25.08
N GLU A 162 -27.18 -6.55 25.46
CA GLU A 162 -25.88 -6.27 26.10
C GLU A 162 -24.86 -5.68 25.13
N SER A 163 -25.21 -5.59 23.84
CA SER A 163 -24.36 -4.95 22.82
C SER A 163 -24.32 -3.44 23.00
N GLY A 164 -23.14 -2.84 22.81
CA GLY A 164 -22.95 -1.43 23.12
C GLY A 164 -21.61 -0.89 22.64
N PHE A 165 -21.37 0.38 22.97
CA PHE A 165 -20.06 1.00 22.78
C PHE A 165 -19.21 0.84 24.02
N ILE A 166 -17.90 0.69 23.82
CA ILE A 166 -16.95 0.48 24.91
C ILE A 166 -15.68 1.29 24.68
N SER A 167 -14.92 1.53 25.75
CA SER A 167 -13.55 2.03 25.65
C SER A 167 -12.63 0.98 25.00
N ARG A 168 -11.44 1.43 24.55
CA ARG A 168 -10.38 0.52 24.08
C ARG A 168 -10.10 -0.54 25.15
N PRO A 169 -10.23 -1.84 24.83
CA PRO A 169 -9.87 -2.90 25.77
C PRO A 169 -8.39 -2.85 26.12
N ASP A 170 -8.06 -3.11 27.38
CA ASP A 170 -6.66 -3.27 27.81
C ASP A 170 -6.08 -4.63 27.38
N GLU A 171 -4.80 -4.87 27.68
CA GLU A 171 -4.11 -6.14 27.37
C GLU A 171 -4.77 -7.37 28.02
N LEU A 172 -5.55 -7.18 29.09
CA LEU A 172 -6.30 -8.21 29.79
C LEU A 172 -7.75 -8.32 29.28
N GLY A 173 -8.13 -7.53 28.27
CA GLY A 173 -9.46 -7.51 27.66
C GLY A 173 -10.53 -6.78 28.48
N ARG A 174 -10.16 -6.03 29.51
CA ARG A 174 -11.07 -5.20 30.33
C ARG A 174 -11.41 -3.92 29.58
N PHE A 175 -12.64 -3.46 29.72
CA PHE A 175 -13.16 -2.25 29.07
C PHE A 175 -14.23 -1.61 29.94
N GLU A 176 -14.56 -0.35 29.64
CA GLU A 176 -15.66 0.38 30.25
C GLU A 176 -16.81 0.52 29.24
N ALA A 177 -18.04 0.30 29.69
CA ALA A 177 -19.22 0.56 28.87
C ALA A 177 -19.39 2.07 28.66
N ARG A 178 -19.67 2.47 27.42
CA ARG A 178 -19.89 3.86 27.01
C ARG A 178 -21.37 4.12 26.83
N ASP A 179 -22.11 4.01 27.93
CA ASP A 179 -23.56 4.21 27.95
C ASP A 179 -23.94 5.65 27.56
N ASP A 180 -23.05 6.62 27.80
CA ASP A 180 -23.16 7.99 27.33
C ASP A 180 -23.29 8.08 25.79
N ILE A 181 -22.61 7.19 25.07
CA ILE A 181 -22.69 7.07 23.62
C ILE A 181 -23.93 6.25 23.23
N THR A 182 -24.13 5.08 23.86
CA THR A 182 -25.24 4.17 23.54
C THR A 182 -26.62 4.85 23.69
N GLN A 183 -26.78 5.73 24.67
CA GLN A 183 -28.02 6.48 24.87
C GLN A 183 -28.31 7.49 23.75
N LYS A 184 -27.27 8.15 23.23
CA LYS A 184 -27.41 9.15 22.14
C LYS A 184 -27.48 8.50 20.78
N MET A 185 -26.68 7.48 20.56
CA MET A 185 -26.57 6.72 19.32
C MET A 185 -26.75 5.24 19.66
N PRO A 186 -27.97 4.69 19.62
CA PRO A 186 -28.18 3.26 19.81
C PRO A 186 -27.46 2.44 18.74
N ILE A 187 -27.16 1.16 19.03
CA ILE A 187 -26.47 0.25 18.10
C ILE A 187 -27.19 0.15 16.74
N ALA A 188 -28.51 0.02 16.75
CA ALA A 188 -29.32 0.01 15.52
C ALA A 188 -29.17 1.33 14.73
N GLY A 189 -29.04 2.46 15.43
CA GLY A 189 -28.78 3.77 14.82
C GLY A 189 -27.42 3.83 14.14
N PHE A 190 -26.36 3.34 14.80
CA PHE A 190 -25.03 3.27 14.21
C PHE A 190 -24.97 2.32 12.99
N ILE A 191 -25.65 1.17 13.04
CA ILE A 191 -25.76 0.25 11.90
C ILE A 191 -26.46 0.93 10.72
N HIS A 192 -27.58 1.61 10.99
CA HIS A 192 -28.31 2.37 9.97
C HIS A 192 -27.45 3.49 9.36
N LEU A 193 -26.68 4.20 10.20
CA LEU A 193 -25.73 5.21 9.76
C LEU A 193 -24.68 4.61 8.83
N CYS A 194 -24.06 3.48 9.19
CA CYS A 194 -23.06 2.81 8.36
C CYS A 194 -23.63 2.40 6.99
N ARG A 195 -24.84 1.84 6.97
CA ARG A 195 -25.55 1.45 5.73
C ARG A 195 -25.92 2.65 4.85
N THR A 196 -26.25 3.78 5.46
CA THR A 196 -26.58 5.02 4.75
C THR A 196 -25.33 5.68 4.19
N LEU A 197 -24.25 5.67 4.96
CA LEU A 197 -22.96 6.21 4.54
C LEU A 197 -22.36 5.38 3.42
N ASP A 198 -22.46 4.04 3.49
CA ASP A 198 -21.95 3.10 2.49
C ASP A 198 -20.50 3.43 2.08
N LEU A 199 -19.60 3.36 3.06
CA LEU A 199 -18.18 3.67 2.88
C LEU A 199 -17.55 2.80 1.80
N GLY A 200 -18.00 1.54 1.66
CA GLY A 200 -17.53 0.64 0.61
C GLY A 200 -17.81 1.19 -0.80
N LYS A 201 -19.05 1.61 -1.07
CA LYS A 201 -19.40 2.23 -2.36
C LYS A 201 -18.67 3.54 -2.59
N ARG A 202 -18.54 4.39 -1.58
CA ARG A 202 -17.83 5.68 -1.67
C ARG A 202 -16.35 5.49 -1.95
N TYR A 203 -15.69 4.57 -1.25
CA TYR A 203 -14.28 4.27 -1.46
C TYR A 203 -14.05 3.65 -2.85
N LYS A 204 -14.94 2.76 -3.31
CA LYS A 204 -14.91 2.23 -4.68
C LYS A 204 -15.04 3.34 -5.74
N ALA A 205 -15.90 4.33 -5.51
CA ALA A 205 -16.02 5.48 -6.41
C ALA A 205 -14.75 6.35 -6.41
N TYR A 206 -14.19 6.60 -5.23
CA TYR A 206 -12.91 7.29 -5.07
C TYR A 206 -11.78 6.58 -5.82
N LEU A 207 -11.63 5.26 -5.65
CA LEU A 207 -10.61 4.48 -6.36
C LEU A 207 -10.79 4.52 -7.88
N LYS A 208 -12.03 4.50 -8.39
CA LYS A 208 -12.29 4.65 -9.83
C LYS A 208 -11.80 5.99 -10.38
N GLU A 209 -12.03 7.06 -9.64
CA GLU A 209 -11.56 8.40 -10.02
C GLU A 209 -10.03 8.51 -9.91
N LEU A 210 -9.46 8.02 -8.81
CA LEU A 210 -8.02 7.99 -8.57
C LEU A 210 -7.29 7.22 -9.68
N LEU A 211 -7.78 6.04 -10.06
CA LEU A 211 -7.18 5.18 -11.09
C LEU A 211 -7.54 5.61 -12.52
N GLY A 212 -8.31 6.68 -12.70
CA GLY A 212 -8.74 7.16 -14.01
C GLY A 212 -9.68 6.19 -14.73
N LEU A 213 -10.39 5.31 -14.02
CA LEU A 213 -11.36 4.40 -14.65
C LEU A 213 -12.56 5.14 -15.27
N ASN A 214 -12.75 6.41 -14.91
CA ASN A 214 -13.72 7.32 -15.52
C ASN A 214 -13.07 8.35 -16.48
N ASP A 215 -11.74 8.35 -16.65
CA ASP A 215 -10.97 9.26 -17.51
C ASP A 215 -9.93 8.48 -18.33
N ARG A 216 -10.19 8.31 -19.63
CA ARG A 216 -9.33 7.55 -20.55
C ARG A 216 -7.91 8.11 -20.60
N GLY A 217 -7.72 9.42 -20.57
CA GLY A 217 -6.39 10.04 -20.63
C GLY A 217 -5.58 9.72 -19.38
N LYS A 218 -6.20 9.84 -18.20
CA LYS A 218 -5.58 9.45 -16.92
C LYS A 218 -5.28 7.95 -16.86
N GLN A 219 -6.21 7.11 -17.33
CA GLN A 219 -6.03 5.66 -17.38
C GLN A 219 -4.83 5.25 -18.23
N ILE A 220 -4.68 5.85 -19.42
CA ILE A 220 -3.55 5.54 -20.33
C ILE A 220 -2.24 5.93 -19.66
N ARG A 221 -2.12 7.15 -19.12
CA ARG A 221 -0.90 7.60 -18.43
C ARG A 221 -0.52 6.69 -17.26
N LEU A 222 -1.49 6.29 -16.43
CA LEU A 222 -1.23 5.39 -15.31
C LEU A 222 -0.77 4.01 -15.79
N LYS A 223 -1.44 3.44 -16.82
CA LYS A 223 -1.04 2.16 -17.42
C LYS A 223 0.38 2.21 -18.01
N GLU A 224 0.74 3.31 -18.66
CA GLU A 224 2.09 3.52 -19.20
C GLU A 224 3.12 3.56 -18.07
N LYS A 225 2.89 4.34 -17.01
CA LYS A 225 3.79 4.40 -15.84
C LYS A 225 3.95 3.04 -15.15
N ILE A 226 2.87 2.29 -15.00
CA ILE A 226 2.90 0.92 -14.46
C ILE A 226 3.75 0.02 -15.37
N ARG A 227 3.49 0.03 -16.67
CA ARG A 227 4.24 -0.76 -17.67
C ARG A 227 5.73 -0.42 -17.63
N ASP A 228 6.07 0.86 -17.62
CA ASP A 228 7.45 1.34 -17.65
C ASP A 228 8.20 0.92 -16.37
N SER A 229 7.53 0.98 -15.21
CA SER A 229 8.08 0.44 -13.96
C SER A 229 8.34 -1.06 -14.04
N HIS A 230 7.37 -1.85 -14.54
CA HIS A 230 7.56 -3.29 -14.71
C HIS A 230 8.68 -3.65 -15.71
N ILE A 231 8.77 -2.93 -16.83
CA ILE A 231 9.85 -3.12 -17.81
C ILE A 231 11.21 -2.79 -17.18
N ALA A 232 11.33 -1.68 -16.44
CA ALA A 232 12.57 -1.30 -15.78
C ALA A 232 12.99 -2.28 -14.68
N ASN A 233 12.01 -2.86 -13.96
CA ASN A 233 12.24 -3.97 -13.04
C ASN A 233 12.80 -5.18 -13.76
N LEU A 234 12.11 -5.64 -14.80
CA LEU A 234 12.48 -6.85 -15.53
C LEU A 234 13.87 -6.73 -16.16
N LYS A 235 14.21 -5.59 -16.76
CA LYS A 235 15.54 -5.34 -17.32
C LYS A 235 16.63 -5.41 -16.25
N THR A 236 16.38 -4.83 -15.08
CA THR A 236 17.34 -4.83 -13.97
C THR A 236 17.52 -6.22 -13.38
N ASP A 237 16.43 -6.95 -13.18
CA ASP A 237 16.44 -8.29 -12.59
C ASP A 237 17.07 -9.30 -13.54
N LEU A 238 16.82 -9.18 -14.85
CA LEU A 238 17.46 -10.01 -15.87
C LEU A 238 18.98 -9.78 -15.90
N ALA A 239 19.41 -8.51 -15.88
CA ALA A 239 20.83 -8.17 -15.79
C ALA A 239 21.45 -8.68 -14.48
N HIS A 240 20.75 -8.56 -13.35
CA HIS A 240 21.22 -9.09 -12.08
C HIS A 240 21.35 -10.62 -12.12
N GLY A 241 20.35 -11.34 -12.65
CA GLY A 241 20.37 -12.78 -12.83
C GLY A 241 21.54 -13.24 -13.70
N PHE A 242 21.78 -12.56 -14.82
CA PHE A 242 22.93 -12.82 -15.68
C PHE A 242 24.27 -12.58 -14.97
N LEU A 243 24.46 -11.43 -14.33
CA LEU A 243 25.70 -11.09 -13.61
C LEU A 243 25.97 -11.99 -12.40
N THR A 244 24.93 -12.59 -11.84
CA THR A 244 25.02 -13.56 -10.74
C THR A 244 25.02 -15.01 -11.20
N GLN A 245 25.07 -15.27 -12.51
CA GLN A 245 25.12 -16.60 -13.13
C GLN A 245 23.87 -17.47 -12.88
N HIS A 246 22.73 -16.84 -12.60
CA HIS A 246 21.42 -17.48 -12.49
C HIS A 246 20.65 -17.51 -13.82
N THR A 247 21.18 -16.91 -14.89
CA THR A 247 20.53 -16.85 -16.20
C THR A 247 21.55 -17.10 -17.31
N ALA A 248 21.19 -17.95 -18.28
CA ALA A 248 22.02 -18.24 -19.44
C ALA A 248 22.15 -17.03 -20.38
N LEU A 249 23.27 -16.94 -21.11
CA LEU A 249 23.58 -15.79 -21.97
C LEU A 249 22.55 -15.60 -23.09
N ASP A 250 22.19 -16.68 -23.77
CA ASP A 250 21.21 -16.70 -24.87
C ASP A 250 19.82 -16.24 -24.42
N ILE A 251 19.37 -16.71 -23.25
CA ILE A 251 18.11 -16.27 -22.64
C ILE A 251 18.19 -14.78 -22.29
N ASN A 252 19.29 -14.34 -21.65
CA ASN A 252 19.47 -12.95 -21.27
C ASN A 252 19.46 -12.02 -22.49
N GLU A 253 20.19 -12.34 -23.55
CA GLU A 253 20.25 -11.55 -24.78
C GLU A 253 18.91 -11.52 -25.51
N SER A 254 18.30 -12.69 -25.74
CA SER A 254 17.04 -12.79 -26.47
C SER A 254 15.89 -12.11 -25.73
N LEU A 255 15.79 -12.31 -24.41
CA LEU A 255 14.73 -11.70 -23.60
C LEU A 255 14.96 -10.20 -23.41
N THR A 256 16.21 -9.74 -23.26
CA THR A 256 16.52 -8.29 -23.22
C THR A 256 16.10 -7.59 -24.51
N ALA A 257 16.37 -8.21 -25.66
CA ALA A 257 15.95 -7.71 -26.96
C ALA A 257 14.42 -7.69 -27.08
N TYR A 258 13.71 -8.73 -26.63
CA TYR A 258 12.24 -8.77 -26.62
C TYR A 258 11.63 -7.65 -25.76
N ILE A 259 12.10 -7.50 -24.52
CA ILE A 259 11.61 -6.47 -23.58
C ILE A 259 11.93 -5.06 -24.10
N SER A 260 12.98 -4.91 -24.90
CA SER A 260 13.35 -3.66 -25.55
C SER A 260 12.67 -3.46 -26.91
N ASN A 261 11.75 -4.36 -27.28
CA ASN A 261 11.03 -4.37 -28.55
C ASN A 261 11.95 -4.40 -29.79
N LEU A 262 13.09 -5.06 -29.67
CA LEU A 262 14.09 -5.24 -30.72
C LEU A 262 13.93 -6.57 -31.48
N ASN A 263 13.23 -7.55 -30.89
CA ASN A 263 12.83 -8.80 -31.54
C ASN A 263 11.38 -9.15 -31.17
N GLN A 264 10.87 -10.22 -31.77
CA GLN A 264 9.55 -10.78 -31.47
C GLN A 264 9.67 -12.27 -31.13
N ASP A 265 10.79 -12.67 -30.54
CA ASP A 265 11.15 -14.09 -30.36
C ASP A 265 10.44 -14.74 -29.17
N TRP A 266 9.65 -13.97 -28.41
CA TRP A 266 8.93 -14.45 -27.24
C TRP A 266 7.42 -14.20 -27.37
N GLN A 267 6.65 -15.05 -26.69
CA GLN A 267 5.22 -14.90 -26.47
C GLN A 267 4.96 -14.65 -24.99
N THR A 268 3.98 -13.79 -24.69
CA THR A 268 3.57 -13.46 -23.33
C THR A 268 2.21 -14.07 -23.03
N PHE A 269 2.07 -14.75 -21.89
CA PHE A 269 0.84 -15.38 -21.43
C PHE A 269 0.48 -14.91 -20.02
N SER A 270 -0.81 -14.80 -19.73
CA SER A 270 -1.32 -14.68 -18.36
C SER A 270 -1.40 -16.05 -17.69
N PHE A 271 -1.06 -16.13 -16.41
CA PHE A 271 -1.18 -17.38 -15.66
C PHE A 271 -2.59 -17.53 -15.06
N SER A 272 -3.16 -18.72 -15.18
CA SER A 272 -4.42 -19.09 -14.51
C SER A 272 -4.30 -20.48 -13.88
N LEU A 273 -4.79 -20.63 -12.65
CA LEU A 273 -4.83 -21.89 -11.93
C LEU A 273 -6.30 -22.22 -11.61
N PHE A 274 -6.77 -23.42 -11.96
CA PHE A 274 -8.17 -23.83 -11.79
C PHE A 274 -9.19 -22.83 -12.37
N SER A 275 -8.88 -22.24 -13.53
CA SER A 275 -9.68 -21.19 -14.18
C SER A 275 -9.77 -19.86 -13.42
N MET A 276 -8.98 -19.69 -12.35
CA MET A 276 -8.80 -18.42 -11.68
C MET A 276 -7.55 -17.74 -12.21
N ALA A 277 -7.71 -16.54 -12.78
CA ALA A 277 -6.58 -15.73 -13.20
C ALA A 277 -5.73 -15.36 -11.98
N VAL A 278 -4.41 -15.51 -12.10
CA VAL A 278 -3.47 -15.05 -11.10
C VAL A 278 -2.98 -13.68 -11.54
N ASP A 279 -3.51 -12.64 -10.90
CA ASP A 279 -3.16 -11.26 -11.22
C ASP A 279 -1.67 -10.99 -10.94
N GLY A 280 -1.03 -10.26 -11.86
CA GLY A 280 0.37 -9.85 -11.72
C GLY A 280 1.43 -10.86 -12.16
N VAL A 281 1.04 -12.07 -12.61
CA VAL A 281 1.98 -13.08 -13.13
C VAL A 281 1.91 -13.15 -14.66
N LEU A 282 3.04 -12.87 -15.31
CA LEU A 282 3.24 -13.05 -16.75
C LEU A 282 4.25 -14.16 -17.02
N ILE A 283 3.93 -15.02 -17.97
CA ILE A 283 4.80 -16.10 -18.45
C ILE A 283 5.34 -15.72 -19.82
N PHE A 284 6.66 -15.75 -19.97
CA PHE A 284 7.33 -15.53 -21.25
C PHE A 284 7.84 -16.87 -21.78
N ILE A 285 7.43 -17.23 -23.00
CA ILE A 285 7.85 -18.47 -23.66
C ILE A 285 8.54 -18.11 -24.98
N PRO A 286 9.76 -18.60 -25.26
CA PRO A 286 10.39 -18.37 -26.55
C PRO A 286 9.62 -19.08 -27.66
N LYS A 287 9.44 -18.41 -28.79
CA LYS A 287 8.89 -19.02 -30.00
C LYS A 287 9.88 -20.07 -30.48
N ALA A 288 9.39 -21.29 -30.75
CA ALA A 288 10.24 -22.33 -31.30
C ALA A 288 10.90 -21.83 -32.60
N ALA A 289 12.23 -21.91 -32.69
CA ALA A 289 12.92 -21.72 -33.95
C ALA A 289 12.42 -22.80 -34.92
N ALA A 290 11.97 -22.39 -36.11
CA ALA A 290 11.70 -23.33 -37.19
C ALA A 290 13.00 -24.13 -37.42
N LYS A 291 12.98 -25.44 -37.13
CA LYS A 291 14.10 -26.31 -37.46
C LYS A 291 14.20 -26.32 -38.98
N THR A 292 15.22 -25.67 -39.52
CA THR A 292 15.62 -25.87 -40.92
C THR A 292 16.07 -27.32 -41.04
N GLU A 293 15.24 -28.16 -41.64
CA GLU A 293 15.64 -29.49 -42.07
C GLU A 293 16.79 -29.33 -43.08
N CYS A 294 18.01 -29.64 -42.64
CA CYS A 294 19.13 -29.82 -43.56
C CYS A 294 18.91 -31.18 -44.25
N ASN A 295 18.35 -31.14 -45.46
CA ASN A 295 18.38 -32.28 -46.37
C ASN A 295 19.81 -32.46 -46.88
N THR A 296 20.43 -33.58 -46.50
CA THR A 296 21.54 -34.21 -47.24
C THR A 296 21.21 -35.67 -47.43
#